data_AF-A0A820RH91-F1
#
_entry.id   AF-A0A820RH91-F1
#
_cell.length_a   1.000
_cell.length_b   1.000
_cell.length_c   1.000
_cell.angle_alpha   90.00
_cell.angle_beta   90.00
_cell.angle_gamma   90.00
#
_symmetry.space_group_name_H-M   'P 1'
#
loop_
_entity.id
_entity.type
_entity.pdbx_description
1 polymer ?
#
loop_
_entity_poly.entity_id
_entity_poly.type
_entity_poly.pdbx_seq_one_letter_code
_entity_poly.pdbx_strand_id
1 'polypeptide(L)'
;MFRQGTSNPHNQATATPEVNFEGDFTIKQNGDNKSFGFGTHVAAANPLTPPGTPNIDIFSNFSITENKKAGMLNISGKLTGDNFPSTEAFISDPSGQNVFIGVGQIGAGVDKDWGPFTQLPFENQRPITDFNFSITTDKKGNFTGVKQGDKTFSIGDWNKQFTDKPTQKEEKK
;
A
#
# COMPACT_ATOMS: atom_id res chain seq x y z
N MET A 1 -43.35 -15.39 4.39
CA MET A 1 -43.36 -15.36 2.91
C MET A 1 -41.92 -15.25 2.47
N PHE A 2 -41.34 -16.34 1.94
CA PHE A 2 -39.97 -16.37 1.40
C PHE A 2 -40.00 -16.08 -0.11
N ARG A 3 -38.86 -15.60 -0.64
CA ARG A 3 -38.50 -15.17 -2.01
C ARG A 3 -38.47 -13.64 -2.14
N GLN A 4 -37.40 -13.03 -2.65
CA GLN A 4 -36.57 -13.42 -3.79
C GLN A 4 -35.12 -12.96 -3.60
N GLY A 5 -34.16 -13.87 -3.80
CA GLY A 5 -32.80 -13.47 -4.16
C GLY A 5 -32.83 -12.89 -5.57
N THR A 6 -32.37 -11.66 -5.74
CA THR A 6 -32.16 -11.06 -7.05
C THR A 6 -30.72 -11.29 -7.47
N SER A 7 -30.50 -12.40 -8.17
CA SER A 7 -29.32 -12.61 -9.00
C SER A 7 -29.47 -11.79 -10.29
N ASN A 8 -28.95 -10.56 -10.31
CA ASN A 8 -28.64 -9.84 -11.56
C ASN A 8 -27.66 -8.65 -11.33
N PRO A 9 -26.36 -8.76 -11.67
CA PRO A 9 -25.37 -7.70 -11.46
C PRO A 9 -25.26 -6.71 -12.63
N HIS A 10 -26.37 -6.33 -13.28
CA HIS A 10 -26.32 -5.46 -14.48
C HIS A 10 -25.88 -4.00 -14.25
N ASN A 11 -25.61 -3.58 -13.01
CA ASN A 11 -25.13 -2.22 -12.67
C ASN A 11 -23.74 -2.21 -12.01
N GLN A 12 -22.89 -3.20 -12.30
CA GLN A 12 -21.49 -3.16 -11.85
C GLN A 12 -20.66 -2.28 -12.78
N ALA A 13 -20.53 -0.99 -12.45
CA ALA A 13 -19.46 -0.17 -13.00
C ALA A 13 -18.26 -0.28 -12.06
N THR A 14 -17.10 -0.68 -12.60
CA THR A 14 -15.84 -0.70 -11.86
C THR A 14 -14.96 0.39 -12.48
N ALA A 15 -14.41 1.29 -11.66
CA ALA A 15 -13.43 2.23 -12.15
C ALA A 15 -12.14 1.47 -12.49
N THR A 16 -11.55 1.78 -13.64
CA THR A 16 -10.17 1.41 -13.91
C THR A 16 -9.29 2.52 -13.33
N PRO A 17 -8.44 2.22 -12.33
CA PRO A 17 -7.56 3.25 -11.78
C PRO A 17 -6.56 3.71 -12.83
N GLU A 18 -6.30 5.00 -12.85
CA GLU A 18 -5.17 5.57 -13.58
C GLU A 18 -3.91 5.35 -12.75
N VAL A 19 -2.84 4.88 -13.40
CA VAL A 19 -1.54 4.63 -12.76
C VAL A 19 -0.48 5.40 -13.53
N ASN A 20 0.14 6.37 -12.87
CA ASN A 20 1.21 7.19 -13.41
C ASN A 20 2.50 6.93 -12.63
N PHE A 21 3.63 6.95 -13.32
CA PHE A 21 4.93 6.97 -12.67
C PHE A 21 5.28 8.41 -12.28
N GLU A 22 5.69 8.59 -11.03
CA GLU A 22 6.10 9.87 -10.48
C GLU A 22 7.63 9.93 -10.42
N GLY A 23 8.19 10.99 -11.01
CA GLY A 23 9.63 11.17 -11.13
C GLY A 23 10.33 10.15 -12.02
N ASP A 24 11.67 10.11 -11.91
CA ASP A 24 12.49 9.22 -12.73
C ASP A 24 12.54 7.80 -12.14
N PHE A 25 12.39 6.81 -13.01
CA PHE A 25 12.80 5.45 -12.69
C PHE A 25 14.33 5.38 -12.65
N THR A 26 14.88 5.02 -11.49
CA THR A 26 16.32 4.94 -11.30
C THR A 26 16.76 3.49 -11.09
N ILE A 27 17.84 3.10 -11.77
CA ILE A 27 18.57 1.85 -11.50
C ILE A 27 19.99 2.23 -11.11
N LYS A 28 20.48 1.71 -9.99
CA LYS A 28 21.87 1.89 -9.55
C LYS A 28 22.47 0.53 -9.20
N GLN A 29 23.72 0.31 -9.59
CA GLN A 29 24.50 -0.86 -9.20
C GLN A 29 25.69 -0.41 -8.36
N ASN A 30 25.90 -1.02 -7.20
CA ASN A 30 27.07 -0.81 -6.37
C ASN A 30 27.54 -2.13 -5.75
N GLY A 31 28.61 -2.70 -6.30
CA GLY A 31 29.07 -4.04 -5.94
C GLY A 31 27.97 -5.08 -6.14
N ASP A 32 27.67 -5.86 -5.10
CA ASP A 32 26.62 -6.89 -5.10
C ASP A 32 25.20 -6.30 -4.99
N ASN A 33 25.04 -4.99 -4.76
CA ASN A 33 23.74 -4.33 -4.58
C ASN A 33 23.20 -3.77 -5.91
N LYS A 34 21.94 -4.09 -6.22
CA LYS A 34 21.15 -3.49 -7.29
C LYS A 34 19.96 -2.75 -6.71
N SER A 35 19.93 -1.44 -6.86
CA SER A 35 18.88 -0.56 -6.34
C SER A 35 17.96 -0.08 -7.45
N PHE A 36 16.66 -0.06 -7.15
CA PHE A 36 15.58 0.48 -7.97
C PHE A 36 14.89 1.58 -7.17
N GLY A 37 14.70 2.75 -7.76
CA GLY A 37 13.95 3.85 -7.16
C GLY A 37 12.86 4.32 -8.11
N PHE A 38 11.63 4.44 -7.62
CA PHE A 38 10.49 4.88 -8.42
C PHE A 38 9.36 5.40 -7.53
N GLY A 39 8.59 6.35 -8.05
CA GLY A 39 7.32 6.75 -7.48
C GLY A 39 6.15 6.36 -8.37
N THR A 40 4.97 6.26 -7.78
CA THR A 40 3.71 6.11 -8.53
C THR A 40 2.62 6.99 -7.96
N HIS A 41 1.67 7.37 -8.80
CA HIS A 41 0.39 7.96 -8.42
C HIS A 41 -0.71 7.06 -8.97
N VAL A 42 -1.64 6.66 -8.11
CA VAL A 42 -2.81 5.86 -8.45
C VAL A 42 -4.05 6.66 -8.07
N ALA A 43 -4.95 6.85 -9.03
CA ALA A 43 -6.16 7.66 -8.86
C ALA A 43 -7.40 6.94 -9.42
N ALA A 44 -8.52 6.99 -8.72
CA ALA A 44 -9.81 6.52 -9.24
C ALA A 44 -11.01 7.20 -8.57
N ALA A 45 -11.97 7.67 -9.37
CA ALA A 45 -13.27 8.14 -8.90
C ALA A 45 -14.30 7.00 -8.88
N ASN A 46 -15.39 7.18 -8.11
CA ASN A 46 -16.52 6.25 -8.13
C ASN A 46 -17.24 6.34 -9.50
N PRO A 47 -17.37 5.23 -10.26
CA PRO A 47 -17.96 5.25 -11.60
C PRO A 47 -19.49 5.32 -11.60
N LEU A 48 -20.13 5.21 -10.44
CA LEU A 48 -21.59 5.25 -10.27
C LEU A 48 -22.10 6.63 -9.81
N THR A 49 -21.21 7.58 -9.56
CA THR A 49 -21.58 8.92 -9.10
C THR A 49 -21.51 9.95 -10.23
N PRO A 50 -22.19 11.10 -10.07
CA PRO A 50 -22.16 12.15 -11.08
C PRO A 50 -20.73 12.62 -11.42
N PRO A 51 -20.52 13.15 -12.65
CA PRO A 51 -19.26 13.81 -13.00
C PRO A 51 -18.87 14.88 -11.98
N GLY A 52 -17.58 14.94 -11.65
CA GLY A 52 -17.06 15.83 -10.61
C GLY A 52 -16.96 15.20 -9.22
N THR A 53 -17.25 13.89 -9.09
CA THR A 53 -16.86 13.14 -7.89
C THR A 53 -15.34 13.08 -7.81
N PRO A 54 -14.72 13.43 -6.67
CA PRO A 54 -13.27 13.37 -6.53
C PRO A 54 -12.70 11.95 -6.68
N ASN A 55 -11.43 11.87 -7.07
CA ASN A 55 -10.67 10.64 -7.03
C ASN A 55 -10.35 10.24 -5.58
N ILE A 56 -10.05 8.97 -5.39
CA ILE A 56 -9.19 8.50 -4.30
C ILE A 56 -7.77 8.46 -4.85
N ASP A 57 -6.86 9.19 -4.21
CA ASP A 57 -5.49 9.36 -4.64
C ASP A 57 -4.50 8.68 -3.67
N ILE A 58 -3.58 7.88 -4.22
CA ILE A 58 -2.47 7.26 -3.51
C ILE A 58 -1.17 7.54 -4.26
N PHE A 59 -0.22 8.16 -3.56
CA PHE A 59 1.14 8.40 -4.01
C PHE A 59 2.09 7.47 -3.28
N SER A 60 3.06 6.94 -4.01
CA SER A 60 4.10 6.07 -3.47
C SER A 60 5.47 6.57 -3.88
N ASN A 61 6.45 6.32 -3.03
CA ASN A 61 7.86 6.41 -3.39
C ASN A 61 8.59 5.21 -2.78
N PHE A 62 9.24 4.43 -3.63
CA PHE A 62 9.92 3.20 -3.29
C PHE A 62 11.41 3.30 -3.57
N SER A 63 12.22 2.75 -2.66
CA SER A 63 13.59 2.35 -2.90
C SER A 63 13.77 0.89 -2.51
N ILE A 64 14.07 0.06 -3.52
CA ILE A 64 14.23 -1.39 -3.36
C ILE A 64 15.67 -1.74 -3.73
N THR A 65 16.42 -2.34 -2.82
CA THR A 65 17.81 -2.76 -3.07
C THR A 65 17.94 -4.26 -2.87
N GLU A 66 18.23 -4.97 -3.96
CA GLU A 66 18.49 -6.40 -3.98
C GLU A 66 19.98 -6.69 -3.82
N ASN A 67 20.31 -7.65 -2.95
CA ASN A 67 21.62 -8.28 -2.88
C ASN A 67 21.44 -9.81 -2.85
N LYS A 68 21.54 -10.43 -4.02
CA LYS A 68 21.33 -11.88 -4.18
C LYS A 68 22.36 -12.73 -3.45
N LYS A 69 23.59 -12.24 -3.32
CA LYS A 69 24.68 -12.96 -2.66
C LYS A 69 24.47 -13.01 -1.15
N ALA A 70 23.98 -11.92 -0.57
CA ALA A 70 23.61 -11.84 0.84
C ALA A 70 22.23 -12.46 1.13
N GLY A 71 21.42 -12.75 0.11
CA GLY A 71 20.04 -13.23 0.27
C GLY A 71 19.15 -12.16 0.92
N MET A 72 19.25 -10.91 0.45
CA MET A 72 18.63 -9.75 1.09
C MET A 72 17.93 -8.86 0.07
N LEU A 73 16.74 -8.37 0.43
CA LEU A 73 15.99 -7.35 -0.27
C LEU A 73 15.64 -6.23 0.71
N ASN A 74 16.32 -5.09 0.61
CA ASN A 74 16.01 -3.91 1.42
C ASN A 74 14.90 -3.11 0.76
N ILE A 75 13.87 -2.76 1.53
CA ILE A 75 12.70 -2.03 1.06
C ILE A 75 12.55 -0.81 1.95
N SER A 76 12.52 0.37 1.33
CA SER A 76 12.16 1.61 2.01
C SER A 76 11.28 2.48 1.15
N GLY A 77 10.52 3.36 1.79
CA GLY A 77 9.59 4.20 1.09
C GLY A 77 8.49 4.75 1.98
N LYS A 78 7.56 5.42 1.32
CA LYS A 78 6.38 6.01 1.96
C LYS A 78 5.19 5.96 1.02
N LEU A 79 4.02 5.86 1.63
CA LEU A 79 2.73 6.09 0.97
C LEU A 79 2.11 7.37 1.54
N THR A 80 1.56 8.19 0.66
CA THR A 80 0.78 9.38 1.00
C THR A 80 -0.47 9.41 0.15
N GLY A 81 -1.50 10.16 0.54
CA GLY A 81 -2.72 10.24 -0.24
C GLY A 81 -3.88 10.84 0.54
N ASP A 82 -5.09 10.52 0.11
CA ASP A 82 -6.30 10.99 0.80
C ASP A 82 -6.48 10.37 2.18
N ASN A 83 -5.79 9.24 2.44
CA ASN A 83 -5.92 8.44 3.65
C ASN A 83 -7.37 7.96 3.88
N PHE A 84 -8.10 7.80 2.77
CA PHE A 84 -9.43 7.22 2.71
C PHE A 84 -9.64 6.49 1.37
N PRO A 85 -10.14 5.24 1.37
CA PRO A 85 -10.33 4.34 2.52
C PRO A 85 -8.99 3.90 3.13
N SER A 86 -9.01 2.94 4.05
CA SER A 86 -7.78 2.30 4.51
C SER A 86 -6.98 1.76 3.33
N THR A 87 -5.66 1.94 3.38
CA THR A 87 -4.72 1.53 2.34
C THR A 87 -3.86 0.39 2.84
N GLU A 88 -3.69 -0.64 2.01
CA GLU A 88 -2.82 -1.79 2.30
C GLU A 88 -1.81 -1.94 1.18
N ALA A 89 -0.56 -2.20 1.54
CA ALA A 89 0.49 -2.47 0.59
C ALA A 89 1.24 -3.74 0.98
N PHE A 90 1.49 -4.58 -0.01
CA PHE A 90 2.27 -5.79 0.12
C PHE A 90 3.21 -5.97 -1.08
N ILE A 91 4.26 -6.75 -0.87
CA ILE A 91 5.17 -7.22 -1.91
C ILE A 91 5.07 -8.74 -2.01
N SER A 92 5.12 -9.27 -3.22
CA SER A 92 5.02 -10.70 -3.52
C SER A 92 6.33 -11.24 -4.08
N ASP A 93 6.69 -12.46 -3.69
CA ASP A 93 7.85 -13.17 -4.24
C ASP A 93 7.47 -14.10 -5.42
N PRO A 94 8.45 -14.74 -6.09
CA PRO A 94 8.18 -15.69 -7.17
C PRO A 94 7.38 -16.93 -6.79
N SER A 95 7.28 -17.27 -5.50
CA SER A 95 6.46 -18.37 -5.00
C SER A 95 5.01 -17.96 -4.71
N GLY A 96 4.70 -16.66 -4.76
CA GLY A 96 3.41 -16.08 -4.40
C GLY A 96 3.26 -15.77 -2.92
N GLN A 97 4.33 -15.85 -2.13
CA GLN A 97 4.33 -15.44 -0.72
C GLN A 97 4.28 -13.91 -0.63
N ASN A 98 3.31 -13.40 0.15
CA ASN A 98 3.12 -11.97 0.37
C ASN A 98 3.72 -11.53 1.70
N VAL A 99 4.31 -10.32 1.71
CA VAL A 99 4.77 -9.59 2.90
C VAL A 99 4.10 -8.23 2.91
N PHE A 100 3.41 -7.88 4.01
CA PHE A 100 2.92 -6.52 4.20
C PHE A 100 4.09 -5.55 4.29
N ILE A 101 4.04 -4.46 3.52
CA ILE A 101 5.04 -3.39 3.59
C ILE A 101 4.48 -2.15 4.28
N GLY A 102 3.15 -2.02 4.36
CA GLY A 102 2.51 -0.91 5.06
C GLY A 102 0.99 -1.05 5.08
N VAL A 103 0.38 -0.42 6.09
CA VAL A 103 -1.08 -0.30 6.23
C VAL A 103 -1.37 1.10 6.78
N GLY A 104 -2.18 1.88 6.06
CA GLY A 104 -2.77 3.12 6.56
C GLY A 104 -4.22 2.88 6.91
N GLN A 105 -4.61 3.27 8.12
CA GLN A 105 -6.00 3.22 8.56
C GLN A 105 -6.59 4.63 8.50
N ILE A 106 -7.87 4.72 8.17
CA ILE A 106 -8.62 5.97 8.27
C ILE A 106 -8.47 6.58 9.68
N GLY A 107 -8.45 7.91 9.75
CA GLY A 107 -8.44 8.64 11.00
C GLY A 107 -9.61 8.27 11.91
N ALA A 108 -9.35 8.14 13.21
CA ALA A 108 -10.36 7.85 14.22
C ALA A 108 -11.34 9.03 14.32
N GLY A 109 -12.62 8.75 14.12
CA GLY A 109 -13.68 9.77 14.18
C GLY A 109 -13.82 10.61 12.91
N VAL A 110 -13.12 10.25 11.82
CA VAL A 110 -13.38 10.84 10.49
C VAL A 110 -14.86 10.72 10.17
N ASP A 111 -15.49 11.89 10.18
CA ASP A 111 -16.90 12.18 9.94
C ASP A 111 -17.88 11.06 10.26
N LYS A 112 -17.96 10.69 11.54
CA LYS A 112 -19.00 9.81 12.07
C LYS A 112 -20.42 10.23 11.65
N ASP A 113 -20.64 11.54 11.45
CA ASP A 113 -21.95 12.12 11.20
C ASP A 113 -22.20 12.44 9.70
N TRP A 114 -21.14 12.66 8.92
CA TRP A 114 -21.24 13.03 7.49
C TRP A 114 -20.66 11.99 6.54
N GLY A 115 -19.94 11.00 7.04
CA GLY A 115 -19.26 9.99 6.25
C GLY A 115 -17.91 10.49 5.71
N PRO A 116 -17.04 9.56 5.32
CA PRO A 116 -15.62 9.83 5.07
C PRO A 116 -15.30 10.55 3.75
N PHE A 117 -16.31 10.92 2.95
CA PHE A 117 -16.12 11.60 1.67
C PHE A 117 -15.50 12.99 1.82
N THR A 118 -15.54 13.58 3.01
CA THR A 118 -14.91 14.86 3.35
C THR A 118 -13.38 14.81 3.30
N GLN A 119 -12.79 13.61 3.23
CA GLN A 119 -11.35 13.42 3.07
C GLN A 119 -10.88 13.51 1.62
N LEU A 120 -11.81 13.38 0.66
CA LEU A 120 -11.58 13.33 -0.79
C LEU A 120 -11.45 14.68 -1.53
N PRO A 121 -11.86 15.85 -0.99
CA PRO A 121 -11.63 17.10 -1.71
C PRO A 121 -10.13 17.37 -1.87
N PHE A 122 -9.74 17.71 -3.12
CA PHE A 122 -8.39 18.06 -3.56
C PHE A 122 -7.41 16.88 -3.62
N GLU A 123 -6.30 17.03 -4.36
CA GLU A 123 -5.18 16.08 -4.34
C GLU A 123 -4.44 16.20 -3.00
N ASN A 124 -4.75 15.34 -2.05
CA ASN A 124 -4.11 15.39 -0.74
C ASN A 124 -2.94 14.40 -0.65
N GLN A 125 -1.85 14.81 0.01
CA GLN A 125 -0.67 13.97 0.24
C GLN A 125 -0.48 13.72 1.74
N ARG A 126 -1.55 13.34 2.44
CA ARG A 126 -1.48 13.03 3.87
C ARG A 126 -0.62 11.77 4.08
N PRO A 127 0.22 11.71 5.12
CA PRO A 127 0.97 10.49 5.45
C PRO A 127 0.03 9.30 5.67
N ILE A 128 0.29 8.18 4.99
CA ILE A 128 -0.44 6.90 5.16
C ILE A 128 0.43 5.93 5.96
N THR A 129 1.65 5.66 5.47
CA THR A 129 2.63 4.79 6.14
C THR A 129 4.03 5.05 5.59
N ASP A 130 5.03 4.95 6.46
CA ASP A 130 6.45 4.89 6.11
C ASP A 130 6.99 3.49 6.41
N PHE A 131 7.94 3.01 5.63
CA PHE A 131 8.55 1.69 5.85
C PHE A 131 10.04 1.70 5.52
N ASN A 132 10.79 0.93 6.30
CA ASN A 132 12.21 0.68 6.10
C ASN A 132 12.60 -0.63 6.81
N PHE A 133 12.78 -1.70 6.05
CA PHE A 133 13.16 -3.01 6.56
C PHE A 133 13.80 -3.86 5.46
N SER A 134 14.30 -5.04 5.83
CA SER A 134 14.86 -6.02 4.90
C SER A 134 14.03 -7.29 4.87
N ILE A 135 13.89 -7.90 3.71
CA ILE A 135 13.36 -9.26 3.55
C ILE A 135 14.54 -10.18 3.25
N THR A 136 14.67 -11.29 3.99
CA THR A 136 15.64 -12.32 3.65
C THR A 136 15.09 -13.23 2.56
N THR A 137 15.93 -13.64 1.62
CA THR A 137 15.54 -14.44 0.46
C THR A 137 16.38 -15.70 0.31
N ASP A 138 15.80 -16.75 -0.25
CA ASP A 138 16.55 -17.92 -0.70
C ASP A 138 17.24 -17.65 -2.06
N LYS A 139 17.97 -18.65 -2.58
CA LYS A 139 18.67 -18.53 -3.87
C LYS A 139 17.75 -18.36 -5.08
N LYS A 140 16.45 -18.64 -4.94
CA LYS A 140 15.42 -18.46 -5.97
C LYS A 140 14.70 -17.11 -5.82
N GLY A 141 15.01 -16.33 -4.79
CA GLY A 141 14.35 -15.06 -4.49
C GLY A 141 13.08 -15.22 -3.66
N ASN A 142 12.79 -16.42 -3.13
CA ASN A 142 11.63 -16.62 -2.27
C ASN A 142 11.89 -16.04 -0.88
N PHE A 143 10.88 -15.40 -0.29
CA PHE A 143 10.96 -14.76 1.01
C PHE A 143 11.06 -15.80 2.13
N THR A 144 12.01 -15.61 3.04
CA THR A 144 12.28 -16.54 4.15
C THR A 144 12.09 -15.89 5.53
N GLY A 145 12.09 -14.55 5.60
CA GLY A 145 11.91 -13.80 6.84
C GLY A 145 11.98 -12.29 6.61
N VAL A 146 11.67 -11.52 7.66
CA VAL A 146 11.80 -10.07 7.67
C VAL A 146 12.74 -9.65 8.78
N LYS A 147 13.65 -8.71 8.49
CA LYS A 147 14.56 -8.09 9.45
C LYS A 147 14.25 -6.60 9.57
N GLN A 148 13.96 -6.15 10.78
CA GLN A 148 13.75 -4.74 11.11
C GLN A 148 14.66 -4.35 12.29
N GLY A 149 15.69 -3.56 12.01
CA GLY A 149 16.78 -3.31 12.96
C GLY A 149 17.46 -4.63 13.34
N ASP A 150 17.51 -4.92 14.64
CA ASP A 150 18.11 -6.15 15.17
C ASP A 150 17.13 -7.32 15.27
N LYS A 151 15.83 -7.09 15.04
CA LYS A 151 14.80 -8.13 15.14
C LYS A 151 14.63 -8.86 13.82
N THR A 152 14.46 -10.18 13.91
CA THR A 152 14.11 -11.05 12.77
C THR A 152 12.76 -11.70 13.06
N PHE A 153 11.89 -11.70 12.05
CA PHE A 153 10.55 -12.24 12.10
C PHE A 153 10.40 -13.33 11.04
N SER A 154 9.62 -14.35 11.35
CA SER A 154 9.04 -15.19 10.29
C SER A 154 8.09 -14.33 9.43
N ILE A 155 7.85 -14.73 8.19
CA ILE A 155 6.90 -14.01 7.32
C ILE A 155 5.49 -13.94 7.95
N GLY A 156 5.06 -15.04 8.58
CA GLY A 156 3.77 -15.09 9.27
C GLY A 156 3.68 -14.14 10.45
N ASP A 157 4.71 -14.10 11.31
CA ASP A 157 4.70 -13.21 12.49
C ASP A 157 4.88 -11.74 12.12
N TRP A 158 5.57 -11.45 11.01
CA TRP A 158 5.58 -10.12 10.42
C TRP A 158 4.17 -9.72 10.00
N ASN A 159 3.50 -10.52 9.17
CA ASN A 159 2.18 -10.19 8.62
C ASN A 159 1.10 -10.03 9.71
N LYS A 160 1.15 -10.80 10.80
CA LYS A 160 0.23 -10.65 11.94
C LYS A 160 0.24 -9.26 12.59
N GLN A 161 1.32 -8.49 12.44
CA GLN A 161 1.39 -7.12 12.98
C GLN A 161 0.48 -6.14 12.23
N PHE A 162 -0.07 -6.56 11.09
CA PHE A 162 -0.89 -5.72 10.22
C PHE A 162 -2.37 -6.10 10.21
N THR A 163 -2.74 -7.25 10.78
CA THR A 163 -4.12 -7.78 10.72
C THR A 163 -5.08 -7.13 11.71
N ASP A 164 -4.58 -6.58 12.83
CA ASP A 164 -5.41 -6.03 13.92
C ASP A 164 -5.07 -4.55 14.24
N LYS A 165 -4.81 -3.73 13.21
CA LYS A 165 -4.49 -2.32 13.44
C LYS A 165 -5.75 -1.49 13.71
N PRO A 166 -5.86 -0.79 14.86
CA PRO A 166 -6.95 0.14 15.11
C PRO A 166 -6.85 1.39 14.21
N THR A 167 -7.95 2.13 14.07
CA THR A 167 -7.99 3.42 13.36
C THR A 167 -6.94 4.40 13.92
N GLN A 168 -6.25 5.15 13.06
CA GLN A 168 -5.19 6.07 13.49
C GLN A 168 -5.79 7.26 14.24
N LYS A 169 -5.33 7.60 15.45
CA LYS A 169 -5.72 8.86 16.10
C LYS A 169 -4.95 10.00 15.45
N GLU A 170 -5.63 11.06 15.01
CA GLU A 170 -4.95 12.28 14.56
C GLU A 170 -4.15 12.87 15.73
N GLU A 171 -2.83 13.03 15.55
CA GLU A 171 -2.03 13.87 16.44
C GLU A 171 -2.43 15.33 16.19
N LYS A 172 -3.09 15.96 17.16
CA LYS A 172 -3.33 17.41 17.15
C LYS A 172 -1.98 18.11 17.16
N LYS A 173 -1.64 18.78 16.06
CA LYS A 173 -0.57 19.79 16.03
C LYS A 173 -1.02 21.08 16.71
#